data_AF-A0A2D7GRL0-F1
#
_entry.id   AF-A0A2D7GRL0-F1
#
_cell.length_a   1.000
_cell.length_b   1.000
_cell.length_c   1.000
_cell.angle_alpha   90.00
_cell.angle_beta   90.00
_cell.angle_gamma   90.00
#
_symmetry.space_group_name_H-M   'P 1'
#
loop_
_entity.id
_entity.type
_entity.pdbx_description
1 polymer ?
#
loop_
_entity_poly.entity_id
_entity_poly.type
_entity_poly.pdbx_seq_one_letter_code
_entity_poly.pdbx_strand_id
1 'polypeptide(L)'
;MRLSCFFIAVFFLVGCESLSSSKKQLPDASGEGHSQTLSKRFCLYETEPKGFKHNCDARYWVNLWIRASDQSWPQRKEILTALTDSEFDKLHAYILTLPNDTPYQDKLRAQLAVNDVLEGFKPVSRKAIDVIASEQNNLLMQFESALVVLEKENTSRGEKLIELQNELDGLRKKLEELLQIEATLMDKNRSTQQ
;
A
#
# COMPACT_ATOMS: atom_id res chain seq x y z
N MET A 1 46.22 17.95 -10.87
CA MET A 1 45.65 16.87 -10.04
C MET A 1 45.26 17.30 -8.60
N ARG A 2 44.69 18.51 -8.40
CA ARG A 2 44.07 18.88 -7.09
C ARG A 2 42.77 19.68 -7.20
N LEU A 3 42.34 20.09 -8.41
CA LEU A 3 41.12 20.88 -8.59
C LEU A 3 39.90 20.07 -9.09
N SER A 4 40.09 18.89 -9.69
CA SER A 4 38.97 18.11 -10.26
C SER A 4 38.18 17.31 -9.23
N CYS A 5 38.68 17.11 -8.01
CA CYS A 5 37.96 16.38 -6.96
C CYS A 5 36.99 17.28 -6.17
N PHE A 6 37.08 18.60 -6.29
CA PHE A 6 36.22 19.52 -5.54
C PHE A 6 34.84 19.72 -6.18
N PHE A 7 34.70 19.51 -7.50
CA PHE A 7 33.43 19.71 -8.19
C PHE A 7 32.43 18.56 -8.02
N ILE A 8 32.88 17.34 -7.69
CA ILE A 8 31.99 16.18 -7.56
C ILE A 8 31.31 16.15 -6.17
N ALA A 9 31.96 16.69 -5.14
CA ALA A 9 31.37 16.77 -3.80
C ALA A 9 30.24 17.81 -3.68
N VAL A 10 30.21 18.84 -4.55
CA VAL A 10 29.18 19.89 -4.51
C VAL A 10 27.85 19.41 -5.10
N PHE A 11 27.85 18.45 -6.04
CA PHE A 11 26.60 17.93 -6.62
C PHE A 11 25.78 17.04 -5.68
N PHE A 12 26.38 16.48 -4.61
CA PHE A 12 25.64 15.69 -3.62
C PHE A 12 24.93 16.55 -2.56
N LEU A 13 25.27 17.84 -2.42
CA LEU A 13 24.66 18.72 -1.41
C LEU A 13 23.52 19.59 -1.98
N VAL A 14 23.42 19.75 -3.30
CA VAL A 14 22.34 20.54 -3.95
C VAL A 14 21.05 19.72 -4.12
N GLY A 15 21.08 18.40 -3.89
CA GLY A 15 19.90 17.53 -3.93
C GLY A 15 18.91 17.69 -2.76
N CYS A 16 19.29 18.38 -1.67
CA CYS A 16 18.41 18.60 -0.51
C CYS A 16 17.67 19.94 -0.52
N GLU A 17 18.02 20.89 -1.39
CA GLU A 17 17.32 22.19 -1.46
C GLU A 17 16.11 22.17 -2.42
N SER A 18 15.92 21.09 -3.20
CA SER A 18 14.70 20.85 -4.00
C SER A 18 13.52 20.34 -3.14
N LEU A 19 13.77 20.06 -1.85
CA LEU A 19 12.74 19.94 -0.82
C LEU A 19 12.62 21.23 0.00
N SER A 20 12.94 22.39 -0.60
CA SER A 20 12.47 23.67 -0.10
C SER A 20 10.95 23.68 -0.16
N SER A 21 10.36 23.31 0.98
CA SER A 21 9.00 23.55 1.37
C SER A 21 8.53 24.84 0.70
N SER A 22 7.61 24.69 -0.26
CA SER A 22 6.82 25.82 -0.72
C SER A 22 6.11 26.33 0.53
N LYS A 23 6.72 27.34 1.15
CA LYS A 23 6.17 28.11 2.23
C LYS A 23 5.00 28.85 1.60
N LYS A 24 3.90 28.12 1.40
CA LYS A 24 2.58 28.73 1.30
C LYS A 24 2.53 29.59 2.54
N GLN A 25 2.59 30.89 2.31
CA GLN A 25 2.15 31.91 3.24
C GLN A 25 0.91 31.31 3.93
N LEU A 26 1.03 30.94 5.21
CA LEU A 26 -0.17 30.66 5.97
C LEU A 26 -0.98 31.95 5.86
N PRO A 27 -2.19 31.94 5.28
CA PRO A 27 -3.07 33.08 5.48
C PRO A 27 -3.21 33.24 6.99
N ASP A 28 -3.14 34.50 7.45
CA ASP A 28 -3.27 34.86 8.85
C ASP A 28 -4.29 33.95 9.55
N ALA A 29 -3.85 33.34 10.64
CA ALA A 29 -4.67 32.51 11.53
C ALA A 29 -5.66 33.39 12.34
N SER A 30 -6.37 34.27 11.64
CA SER A 30 -7.54 35.01 12.10
C SER A 30 -8.75 34.77 11.19
N GLY A 31 -8.73 33.68 10.42
CA GLY A 31 -9.96 33.07 9.93
C GLY A 31 -10.38 32.00 10.93
N GLU A 32 -11.48 32.22 11.64
CA GLU A 32 -12.14 31.19 12.43
C GLU A 32 -12.25 29.92 11.58
N GLY A 33 -11.38 28.94 11.86
CA GLY A 33 -11.52 27.61 11.30
C GLY A 33 -12.83 27.07 11.83
N HIS A 34 -13.91 27.20 11.06
CA HIS A 34 -15.17 26.54 11.37
C HIS A 34 -14.88 25.05 11.48
N SER A 35 -14.69 24.57 12.71
CA SER A 35 -14.69 23.16 13.02
C SER A 35 -15.98 22.62 12.46
N GLN A 36 -15.89 21.83 11.39
CA GLN A 36 -17.05 21.19 10.77
C GLN A 36 -17.59 20.18 11.76
N THR A 37 -18.43 20.66 12.66
CA THR A 37 -19.08 19.86 13.69
C THR A 37 -20.30 19.20 13.06
N LEU A 38 -20.51 17.94 13.42
CA LEU A 38 -21.71 17.22 13.03
C LEU A 38 -22.93 17.96 13.59
N SER A 39 -23.81 18.40 12.71
CA SER A 39 -25.09 18.99 13.11
C SER A 39 -25.97 17.92 13.77
N LYS A 40 -27.00 18.34 14.52
CA LYS A 40 -27.94 17.42 15.19
C LYS A 40 -28.60 16.41 14.23
N ARG A 41 -28.61 16.69 12.92
CA ARG A 41 -29.11 15.79 11.88
C ARG A 41 -28.00 15.51 10.88
N PHE A 42 -27.38 14.34 10.98
CA PHE A 42 -26.40 13.86 10.00
C PHE A 42 -27.11 13.37 8.74
N CYS A 43 -26.75 13.92 7.58
CA CYS A 43 -27.21 13.48 6.27
C CYS A 43 -26.01 13.35 5.32
N LEU A 44 -26.00 12.32 4.47
CA LEU A 44 -24.92 12.11 3.52
C LEU A 44 -24.94 13.16 2.38
N TYR A 45 -26.11 13.44 1.83
CA TYR A 45 -26.36 14.45 0.79
C TYR A 45 -27.19 15.63 1.29
N GLU A 46 -27.05 16.78 0.62
CA GLU A 46 -27.99 17.90 0.76
C GLU A 46 -29.32 17.60 0.06
N THR A 47 -29.23 17.12 -1.16
CA THR A 47 -30.36 16.60 -1.93
C THR A 47 -29.96 15.22 -2.41
N GLU A 48 -30.61 14.17 -1.91
CA GLU A 48 -30.23 12.82 -2.28
C GLU A 48 -30.57 12.48 -3.75
N PRO A 49 -29.73 11.66 -4.41
CA PRO A 49 -30.05 11.14 -5.73
C PRO A 49 -31.27 10.23 -5.68
N LYS A 50 -31.94 10.08 -6.82
CA LYS A 50 -33.14 9.23 -6.93
C LYS A 50 -32.81 7.79 -6.52
N GLY A 51 -33.55 7.27 -5.55
CA GLY A 51 -33.39 5.91 -5.06
C GLY A 51 -32.32 5.75 -3.97
N PHE A 52 -31.66 6.83 -3.55
CA PHE A 52 -30.75 6.78 -2.41
C PHE A 52 -31.54 6.75 -1.09
N LYS A 53 -31.55 5.58 -0.45
CA LYS A 53 -32.31 5.35 0.79
C LYS A 53 -31.48 5.77 2.01
N HIS A 54 -32.16 6.06 3.13
CA HIS A 54 -31.52 6.31 4.43
C HIS A 54 -30.51 7.47 4.47
N ASN A 55 -30.66 8.49 3.61
CA ASN A 55 -29.75 9.63 3.52
C ASN A 55 -29.41 10.26 4.88
N CYS A 56 -30.42 10.50 5.73
CA CYS A 56 -30.27 11.14 7.04
C CYS A 56 -30.39 10.17 8.23
N ASP A 57 -30.28 8.86 8.00
CA ASP A 57 -30.46 7.84 9.02
C ASP A 57 -29.11 7.25 9.44
N ALA A 58 -28.40 7.96 10.32
CA ALA A 58 -27.12 7.50 10.85
C ALA A 58 -27.22 6.14 11.55
N ARG A 59 -28.38 5.85 12.18
CA ARG A 59 -28.61 4.57 12.87
C ARG A 59 -28.61 3.41 11.87
N TYR A 60 -29.23 3.60 10.71
CA TYR A 60 -29.21 2.60 9.64
C TYR A 60 -27.77 2.24 9.24
N TRP A 61 -26.94 3.24 8.94
CA TRP A 61 -25.57 3.03 8.49
C TRP A 61 -24.68 2.39 9.55
N VAL A 62 -24.78 2.85 10.80
CA VAL A 62 -24.02 2.26 11.93
C VAL A 62 -24.46 0.81 12.18
N ASN A 63 -25.76 0.52 12.14
CA ASN A 63 -26.25 -0.86 12.26
C ASN A 63 -25.85 -1.74 11.07
N LEU A 64 -25.64 -1.16 9.89
CA LEU A 64 -25.11 -1.91 8.76
C LEU A 64 -23.65 -2.29 8.99
N TRP A 65 -22.82 -1.38 9.53
CA TRP A 65 -21.44 -1.70 9.95
C TRP A 65 -21.40 -2.82 11.00
N ILE A 66 -22.21 -2.72 12.05
CA ILE A 66 -22.27 -3.73 13.12
C ILE A 66 -22.67 -5.10 12.55
N ARG A 67 -23.71 -5.14 11.69
CA ARG A 67 -24.12 -6.40 11.06
C ARG A 67 -23.03 -6.97 10.15
N ALA A 68 -22.30 -6.11 9.43
CA ALA A 68 -21.18 -6.56 8.60
C ALA A 68 -20.07 -7.20 9.44
N SER A 69 -19.76 -6.65 10.63
CA SER A 69 -18.73 -7.24 11.51
C SER A 69 -19.12 -8.60 12.09
N ASP A 70 -20.41 -8.86 12.27
CA ASP A 70 -20.93 -10.12 12.81
C ASP A 70 -21.06 -11.24 11.75
N GLN A 71 -20.89 -10.90 10.48
CA GLN A 71 -20.99 -11.83 9.37
C GLN A 71 -19.61 -12.33 8.95
N SER A 72 -19.55 -13.53 8.38
CA SER A 72 -18.35 -14.01 7.68
C SER A 72 -18.30 -13.48 6.25
N TRP A 73 -17.11 -13.42 5.65
CA TRP A 73 -16.95 -13.00 4.26
C TRP A 73 -17.90 -13.73 3.27
N PRO A 74 -18.07 -15.07 3.30
CA PRO A 74 -19.01 -15.75 2.40
C PRO A 74 -20.45 -15.21 2.49
N GLN A 75 -20.94 -14.95 3.70
CA GLN A 75 -22.29 -14.42 3.92
C GLN A 75 -22.43 -13.00 3.37
N ARG A 76 -21.44 -12.13 3.60
CA ARG A 76 -21.43 -10.78 3.03
C ARG A 76 -21.34 -10.81 1.51
N LYS A 77 -20.54 -11.73 0.96
CA LYS A 77 -20.38 -11.90 -0.48
C LYS A 77 -21.69 -12.31 -1.15
N GLU A 78 -22.50 -13.15 -0.53
CA GLU A 78 -23.85 -13.47 -1.02
C GLU A 78 -24.72 -12.20 -1.09
N ILE A 79 -24.72 -11.36 -0.06
CA ILE A 79 -25.46 -10.08 -0.06
C ILE A 79 -24.98 -9.17 -1.19
N LEU A 80 -23.66 -9.09 -1.41
CA LEU A 80 -23.07 -8.28 -2.48
C LEU A 80 -23.58 -8.68 -3.87
N THR A 81 -23.92 -9.95 -4.12
CA THR A 81 -24.42 -10.38 -5.44
C THR A 81 -25.78 -9.82 -5.81
N ALA A 82 -26.57 -9.41 -4.82
CA ALA A 82 -27.90 -8.82 -5.02
C ALA A 82 -27.86 -7.29 -5.19
N LEU A 83 -26.70 -6.66 -4.95
CA LEU A 83 -26.53 -5.22 -5.07
C LEU A 83 -26.34 -4.80 -6.54
N THR A 84 -26.84 -3.61 -6.87
CA THR A 84 -26.69 -3.02 -8.20
C THR A 84 -25.61 -1.94 -8.22
N ASP A 85 -25.49 -1.16 -9.30
CA ASP A 85 -24.55 -0.04 -9.40
C ASP A 85 -25.13 1.31 -8.90
N SER A 86 -26.21 1.28 -8.13
CA SER A 86 -26.80 2.49 -7.55
C SER A 86 -25.88 3.12 -6.49
N GLU A 87 -25.94 4.44 -6.29
CA GLU A 87 -25.12 5.12 -5.29
C GLU A 87 -25.34 4.59 -3.86
N PHE A 88 -26.58 4.20 -3.54
CA PHE A 88 -26.91 3.54 -2.28
C PHE A 88 -26.21 2.17 -2.16
N ASP A 89 -26.29 1.36 -3.23
CA ASP A 89 -25.70 0.03 -3.24
C ASP A 89 -24.18 0.08 -3.23
N LYS A 90 -23.55 1.08 -3.86
CA LYS A 90 -22.11 1.32 -3.78
C LYS A 90 -21.64 1.60 -2.36
N LEU A 91 -22.34 2.46 -1.61
CA LEU A 91 -22.03 2.70 -0.20
C LEU A 91 -22.30 1.45 0.65
N HIS A 92 -23.39 0.73 0.39
CA HIS A 92 -23.72 -0.51 1.09
C HIS A 92 -22.64 -1.58 0.86
N ALA A 93 -22.23 -1.77 -0.40
CA ALA A 93 -21.17 -2.69 -0.79
C ALA A 93 -19.86 -2.34 -0.09
N TYR A 94 -19.49 -1.06 -0.09
CA TYR A 94 -18.32 -0.57 0.63
C TYR A 94 -18.32 -0.98 2.10
N ILE A 95 -19.43 -0.73 2.80
CA ILE A 95 -19.60 -1.09 4.19
C ILE A 95 -19.42 -2.60 4.43
N LEU A 96 -19.97 -3.44 3.56
CA LEU A 96 -19.85 -4.91 3.65
C LEU A 96 -18.43 -5.41 3.40
N THR A 97 -17.55 -4.61 2.78
CA THR A 97 -16.15 -4.98 2.50
C THR A 97 -15.14 -4.48 3.54
N LEU A 98 -15.56 -3.62 4.47
CA LEU A 98 -14.67 -3.08 5.50
C LEU A 98 -14.12 -4.10 6.52
N PRO A 99 -14.85 -5.18 6.89
CA PRO A 99 -14.30 -6.14 7.85
C PRO A 99 -13.01 -6.82 7.35
N ASN A 100 -12.14 -7.16 8.30
CA ASN A 100 -10.75 -7.55 8.03
C ASN A 100 -10.58 -8.82 7.20
N ASP A 101 -11.51 -9.77 7.29
CA ASP A 101 -11.50 -11.05 6.56
C ASP A 101 -11.88 -10.90 5.07
N THR A 102 -12.22 -9.69 4.63
CA THR A 102 -12.50 -9.41 3.22
C THR A 102 -11.21 -9.42 2.39
N PRO A 103 -11.17 -10.13 1.24
CA PRO A 103 -10.01 -10.16 0.36
C PRO A 103 -9.65 -8.77 -0.20
N TYR A 104 -8.34 -8.53 -0.37
CA TYR A 104 -7.79 -7.27 -0.90
C TYR A 104 -8.49 -6.76 -2.16
N GLN A 105 -8.70 -7.64 -3.15
CA GLN A 105 -9.29 -7.25 -4.44
C GLN A 105 -10.74 -6.77 -4.30
N ASP A 106 -11.48 -7.33 -3.35
CA ASP A 106 -12.86 -6.94 -3.09
C ASP A 106 -12.92 -5.60 -2.33
N LYS A 107 -12.02 -5.38 -1.36
CA LYS A 107 -11.83 -4.07 -0.70
C LYS A 107 -11.47 -2.98 -1.72
N LEU A 108 -10.51 -3.25 -2.61
CA LEU A 108 -10.07 -2.30 -3.62
C LEU A 108 -11.20 -1.92 -4.59
N ARG A 109 -11.95 -2.91 -5.09
CA ARG A 109 -13.09 -2.65 -6.00
C ARG A 109 -14.15 -1.79 -5.33
N ALA A 110 -14.51 -2.10 -4.09
CA ALA A 110 -15.51 -1.34 -3.36
C ALA A 110 -15.03 0.07 -2.98
N GLN A 111 -13.74 0.23 -2.64
CA GLN A 111 -13.14 1.54 -2.41
C GLN A 111 -13.19 2.42 -3.66
N LEU A 112 -12.85 1.85 -4.83
CA LEU A 112 -12.95 2.60 -6.09
C LEU A 112 -14.39 3.02 -6.39
N ALA A 113 -15.35 2.11 -6.20
CA ALA A 113 -16.77 2.41 -6.42
C ALA A 113 -17.33 3.46 -5.44
N VAL A 114 -16.92 3.44 -4.17
CA VAL A 114 -17.41 4.41 -3.18
C VAL A 114 -16.81 5.79 -3.39
N ASN A 115 -15.58 5.90 -3.92
CA ASN A 115 -14.96 7.19 -4.19
C ASN A 115 -15.84 8.06 -5.11
N ASP A 116 -16.45 7.45 -6.13
CA ASP A 116 -17.40 8.13 -7.04
C ASP A 116 -18.63 8.70 -6.29
N VAL A 117 -19.10 7.96 -5.28
CA VAL A 117 -20.27 8.33 -4.47
C VAL A 117 -19.93 9.45 -3.48
N LEU A 118 -18.75 9.38 -2.86
CA LEU A 118 -18.30 10.34 -1.86
C LEU A 118 -18.19 11.75 -2.43
N GLU A 119 -17.93 11.92 -3.73
CA GLU A 119 -17.92 13.22 -4.40
C GLU A 119 -19.25 13.98 -4.29
N GLY A 120 -20.38 13.27 -4.24
CA GLY A 120 -21.70 13.86 -4.07
C GLY A 120 -22.09 14.20 -2.62
N PHE A 121 -21.36 13.68 -1.64
CA PHE A 121 -21.68 13.90 -0.23
C PHE A 121 -21.40 15.33 0.23
N LYS A 122 -22.11 15.76 1.28
CA LYS A 122 -21.76 16.97 2.04
C LYS A 122 -20.31 16.87 2.54
N PRO A 123 -19.55 17.98 2.56
CA PRO A 123 -18.15 17.97 3.02
C PRO A 123 -17.95 17.32 4.40
N VAL A 124 -18.82 17.65 5.37
CA VAL A 124 -18.74 17.08 6.73
C VAL A 124 -19.00 15.58 6.74
N SER A 125 -19.89 15.09 5.87
CA SER A 125 -20.27 13.68 5.79
C SER A 125 -19.22 12.86 5.08
N ARG A 126 -18.64 13.40 4.00
CA ARG A 126 -17.45 12.83 3.37
C ARG A 126 -16.31 12.71 4.39
N LYS A 127 -16.01 13.79 5.13
CA LYS A 127 -14.94 13.77 6.11
C LYS A 127 -15.19 12.74 7.23
N ALA A 128 -16.44 12.56 7.65
CA ALA A 128 -16.80 11.52 8.62
C ALA A 128 -16.50 10.10 8.09
N ILE A 129 -16.90 9.79 6.86
CA ILE A 129 -16.61 8.49 6.23
C ILE A 129 -15.10 8.31 6.02
N ASP A 130 -14.40 9.38 5.62
CA ASP A 130 -12.95 9.33 5.41
C ASP A 130 -12.21 8.93 6.69
N VAL A 131 -12.50 9.61 7.79
CA VAL A 131 -11.83 9.39 9.08
C VAL A 131 -12.19 8.03 9.68
N ILE A 132 -13.46 7.61 9.58
CA ILE A 132 -13.94 6.39 10.27
C ILE A 132 -13.62 5.13 9.48
N ALA A 133 -13.64 5.19 8.14
CA ALA A 133 -13.55 4.01 7.28
C ALA A 133 -12.45 4.11 6.22
N SER A 134 -12.46 5.17 5.40
CA SER A 134 -11.62 5.24 4.19
C SER A 134 -10.13 5.25 4.51
N GLU A 135 -9.69 6.13 5.42
CA GLU A 135 -8.27 6.26 5.80
C GLU A 135 -7.74 4.94 6.38
N GLN A 136 -8.52 4.28 7.25
CA GLN A 136 -8.13 3.02 7.87
C GLN A 136 -8.08 1.87 6.86
N ASN A 137 -9.10 1.75 6.01
CA ASN A 137 -9.15 0.71 4.98
C ASN A 137 -8.00 0.87 3.96
N ASN A 138 -7.69 2.11 3.57
CA ASN A 138 -6.58 2.40 2.66
C ASN A 138 -5.23 2.04 3.28
N LEU A 139 -4.99 2.35 4.55
CA LEU A 139 -3.77 1.95 5.25
C LEU A 139 -3.64 0.42 5.31
N LEU A 140 -4.72 -0.28 5.63
CA LEU A 140 -4.72 -1.75 5.65
C LEU A 140 -4.39 -2.33 4.27
N MET A 141 -5.01 -1.83 3.21
CA MET A 141 -4.72 -2.26 1.83
C MET A 141 -3.26 -1.97 1.44
N GLN A 142 -2.70 -0.84 1.85
CA GLN A 142 -1.29 -0.53 1.61
C GLN A 142 -0.36 -1.52 2.33
N PHE A 143 -0.67 -1.90 3.57
CA PHE A 143 0.10 -2.92 4.30
C PHE A 143 -0.02 -4.30 3.65
N GLU A 144 -1.22 -4.72 3.26
CA GLU A 144 -1.43 -5.98 2.54
C GLU A 144 -0.61 -6.01 1.24
N SER A 145 -0.61 -4.92 0.47
CA SER A 145 0.20 -4.79 -0.76
C SER A 145 1.71 -4.81 -0.48
N ALA A 146 2.17 -4.05 0.52
CA ALA A 146 3.58 -4.00 0.89
C ALA A 146 4.10 -5.37 1.37
N LEU A 147 3.28 -6.12 2.12
CA LEU A 147 3.64 -7.44 2.61
C LEU A 147 3.84 -8.44 1.46
N VAL A 148 2.96 -8.44 0.46
CA VAL A 148 3.12 -9.29 -0.74
C VAL A 148 4.39 -8.95 -1.51
N VAL A 149 4.72 -7.67 -1.63
CA VAL A 149 5.97 -7.24 -2.29
C VAL A 149 7.19 -7.72 -1.50
N LEU A 150 7.17 -7.57 -0.17
CA LEU A 150 8.25 -8.02 0.71
C LEU A 150 8.43 -9.54 0.67
N GLU A 151 7.35 -10.31 0.66
CA GLU A 151 7.39 -11.77 0.53
C GLU A 151 8.04 -12.20 -0.78
N LYS A 152 7.66 -11.56 -1.90
CA LYS A 152 8.25 -11.79 -3.22
C LYS A 152 9.73 -11.45 -3.24
N GLU A 153 10.12 -10.33 -2.65
CA GLU A 153 11.53 -9.94 -2.57
C GLU A 153 12.34 -10.92 -1.71
N ASN A 154 11.81 -11.33 -0.56
CA ASN A 154 12.46 -12.28 0.32
C ASN A 154 12.68 -13.63 -0.37
N THR A 155 11.67 -14.12 -1.10
CA THR A 155 11.76 -15.33 -1.92
C THR A 155 12.85 -15.20 -2.98
N SER A 156 12.85 -14.10 -3.74
CA SER A 156 13.86 -13.83 -4.78
C SER A 156 15.28 -13.73 -4.20
N ARG A 157 15.45 -13.12 -3.02
CA ARG A 157 16.75 -13.06 -2.32
C ARG A 157 17.20 -14.45 -1.89
N GLY A 158 16.29 -15.28 -1.38
CA GLY A 158 16.57 -16.67 -1.02
C GLY A 158 17.08 -17.49 -2.22
N GLU A 159 16.42 -17.36 -3.37
CA GLU A 159 16.85 -18.03 -4.61
C GLU A 159 18.25 -17.58 -5.05
N LYS A 160 18.54 -16.28 -5.02
CA LYS A 160 19.87 -15.75 -5.36
C LYS A 160 20.97 -16.22 -4.42
N LEU A 161 20.67 -16.39 -3.12
CA LEU A 161 21.64 -16.93 -2.17
C LEU A 161 22.00 -18.38 -2.49
N ILE A 162 21.02 -19.18 -2.89
CA ILE A 162 21.25 -20.56 -3.32
C ILE A 162 22.10 -20.60 -4.59
N GLU A 163 21.81 -19.73 -5.56
CA GLU A 163 22.60 -19.61 -6.79
C GLU A 163 24.07 -19.24 -6.52
N LEU A 164 24.29 -18.18 -5.73
CA LEU A 164 25.65 -17.75 -5.36
C LEU A 164 26.41 -18.83 -4.56
N GLN A 165 25.72 -19.58 -3.70
CA GLN A 165 26.33 -20.70 -2.97
C GLN A 165 26.79 -21.79 -3.94
N ASN A 166 25.97 -22.14 -4.94
CA ASN A 166 26.34 -23.12 -5.96
C ASN A 166 27.52 -22.65 -6.82
N GLU A 167 27.57 -21.35 -7.17
CA GLU A 167 28.71 -20.77 -7.89
C GLU A 167 30.00 -20.82 -7.06
N LEU A 168 29.93 -20.48 -5.78
CA LEU A 168 31.08 -20.55 -4.87
C LEU A 168 31.63 -21.97 -4.75
N ASP A 169 30.75 -22.96 -4.61
CA ASP A 169 31.15 -24.37 -4.54
C ASP A 169 31.73 -24.85 -5.87
N GLY A 170 31.22 -24.36 -7.01
CA GLY A 170 31.79 -24.59 -8.32
C GLY A 170 33.19 -23.97 -8.49
N LEU A 171 33.38 -22.73 -8.04
CA LEU A 171 34.68 -22.04 -8.08
C LEU A 171 35.70 -22.71 -7.16
N ARG A 172 35.28 -23.18 -5.97
CA ARG A 172 36.13 -23.96 -5.07
C ARG A 172 36.65 -25.23 -5.72
N LYS A 173 35.78 -26.00 -6.40
CA LYS A 173 36.19 -27.19 -7.16
C LYS A 173 37.21 -26.86 -8.24
N LYS A 174 36.97 -25.80 -9.02
CA LYS A 174 37.93 -25.35 -10.05
C LYS A 174 39.28 -24.95 -9.47
N LEU A 175 39.29 -24.28 -8.32
CA LEU A 175 40.51 -23.92 -7.59
C LEU A 175 41.28 -25.16 -7.14
N GLU A 176 40.57 -26.16 -6.62
CA GLU A 176 41.15 -27.43 -6.18
C GLU A 176 41.74 -28.23 -7.36
N GLU A 177 41.04 -28.28 -8.49
CA GLU A 177 41.54 -28.87 -9.74
C GLU A 177 42.82 -28.17 -10.23
N LEU A 178 42.87 -26.83 -10.22
CA LEU A 178 44.05 -26.07 -10.63
C LEU A 178 45.24 -26.31 -9.71
N LEU A 179 45.02 -26.36 -8.40
CA LEU A 179 46.06 -26.70 -7.42
C LEU A 179 46.62 -28.10 -7.66
N GLN A 180 45.75 -29.06 -7.97
CA GLN A 180 46.19 -30.42 -8.28
C GLN A 180 47.02 -30.47 -9.57
N ILE A 181 46.61 -29.73 -10.61
CA ILE A 181 47.40 -29.60 -11.85
C ILE A 181 48.78 -28.97 -11.55
N GLU A 182 48.84 -27.89 -10.77
CA GLU A 182 50.10 -27.27 -10.39
C GLU A 182 51.02 -28.24 -9.64
N ALA A 183 50.48 -28.97 -8.65
CA ALA A 183 51.25 -29.97 -7.91
C ALA A 183 51.82 -31.05 -8.84
N THR A 184 51.02 -31.57 -9.77
CA THR A 184 51.49 -32.57 -10.76
C THR A 184 52.54 -32.01 -11.71
N LEU A 185 52.44 -30.73 -12.09
CA LEU A 185 53.45 -30.06 -12.92
C LEU A 185 54.75 -29.85 -12.14
N MET A 186 54.68 -29.43 -10.87
CA MET A 186 55.85 -29.30 -10.00
C MET A 186 56.59 -30.63 -9.83
N ASP A 187 55.85 -31.71 -9.57
CA ASP A 187 56.44 -33.05 -9.43
C ASP A 187 57.09 -33.52 -10.75
N LYS A 188 56.42 -33.29 -11.88
CA LYS A 188 56.96 -33.60 -13.20
C LYS A 188 58.23 -32.79 -13.48
N ASN A 189 58.24 -31.49 -13.18
CA ASN A 189 59.40 -30.62 -13.40
C ASN A 189 60.59 -31.04 -12.53
N ARG A 190 60.34 -31.47 -11.28
CA ARG A 190 61.36 -32.01 -10.37
C ARG A 190 61.96 -33.32 -10.88
N SER A 191 61.15 -34.18 -11.50
CA SER A 191 61.62 -35.45 -12.08
C SER A 191 62.46 -35.29 -13.36
N THR A 192 62.32 -34.18 -14.09
CA THR A 192 63.12 -33.87 -15.29
C THR A 192 64.44 -33.14 -15.02
N GLN A 193 64.70 -32.71 -13.78
CA GLN A 193 65.96 -32.05 -13.38
C GLN A 193 66.93 -32.95 -12.60
N GLN A 194 66.61 -34.24 -12.44
CA GLN A 194 67.53 -35.30 -11.98
C GLN A 194 68.00 -36.13 -13.17
#